data_AF-A0A380FBW4-F1
#
_entry.id   AF-A0A380FBW4-F1
#
_cell.length_a   1.000
_cell.length_b   1.000
_cell.length_c   1.000
_cell.angle_alpha   90.00
_cell.angle_beta   90.00
_cell.angle_gamma   90.00
#
_symmetry.space_group_name_H-M   'P 1'
#
loop_
_entity.id
_entity.type
_entity.pdbx_description
1 polymer ?
#
loop_
_entity_poly.entity_id
_entity_poly.type
_entity_poly.pdbx_seq_one_letter_code
_entity_poly.pdbx_strand_id
1 'polypeptide(L)'
;MMILNVLADVDNGKAVMEYVEDEVPDVIILDVEMPQMTGLEVLAEIRERQIETKVIIVTTFKRPGYFERAVANDVDAYVLKERSIEDLASTIHNVVAGEKEYSASLMTSLFSDSNPLTHKEQIVFKRDW
;
A
#
# COMPACT_ATOMS: atom_id res chain seq x y z
N MET A 1 -1.21 -8.41 -25.09
CA MET A 1 -2.12 -8.93 -24.05
C MET A 1 -1.24 -9.53 -22.97
N MET A 2 -1.15 -8.91 -21.80
CA MET A 2 -0.47 -9.51 -20.65
C MET A 2 -1.44 -10.50 -20.01
N ILE A 3 -1.02 -11.74 -19.79
CA ILE A 3 -1.83 -12.78 -19.15
C ILE A 3 -1.40 -12.84 -17.69
N LEU A 4 -2.35 -12.70 -16.77
CA LEU A 4 -2.11 -12.91 -15.34
C LEU A 4 -2.22 -14.40 -15.04
N ASN A 5 -1.22 -14.95 -14.37
CA ASN A 5 -1.26 -16.30 -13.84
C ASN A 5 -1.11 -16.24 -12.32
N VAL A 6 -1.95 -16.98 -11.59
CA VAL A 6 -1.86 -17.09 -10.14
C VAL A 6 -0.84 -18.17 -9.82
N LEU A 7 0.29 -17.78 -9.24
CA LEU A 7 1.36 -18.72 -8.89
C LEU A 7 1.13 -19.38 -7.52
N ALA A 8 0.53 -18.64 -6.59
CA ALA A 8 0.17 -19.12 -5.25
C ALA A 8 -0.98 -18.30 -4.65
N ASP A 9 -1.66 -18.90 -3.68
CA ASP A 9 -2.62 -18.26 -2.77
C ASP A 9 -2.29 -18.73 -1.35
N VAL A 10 -2.03 -17.79 -0.44
CA VAL A 10 -1.57 -18.03 0.92
C VAL A 10 -2.33 -17.16 1.90
N ASP A 11 -2.49 -17.63 3.14
CA ASP A 11 -3.43 -17.06 4.11
C ASP A 11 -2.77 -16.19 5.20
N ASN A 12 -1.45 -16.02 5.17
CA ASN A 12 -0.71 -15.27 6.19
C ASN A 12 0.62 -14.72 5.65
N GLY A 13 1.16 -13.68 6.30
CA GLY A 13 2.36 -13.01 5.79
C GLY A 13 3.66 -13.81 5.92
N LYS A 14 3.74 -14.78 6.83
CA LYS A 14 4.93 -15.65 6.93
C LYS A 14 5.02 -16.60 5.73
N ALA A 15 3.88 -17.17 5.32
CA ALA A 15 3.78 -18.00 4.12
C ALA A 15 4.09 -17.20 2.84
N VAL A 16 3.77 -15.89 2.81
CA VAL A 16 4.23 -15.02 1.72
C VAL A 16 5.74 -14.96 1.68
N MET A 17 6.40 -14.71 2.82
CA MET A 17 7.86 -14.63 2.89
C MET A 17 8.55 -15.95 2.51
N GLU A 18 8.04 -17.07 3.01
CA GLU A 18 8.54 -18.40 2.64
C GLU A 18 8.40 -18.63 1.13
N TYR A 19 7.28 -18.22 0.52
CA TYR A 19 7.08 -18.36 -0.92
C TYR A 19 8.03 -17.46 -1.74
N VAL A 20 8.17 -16.18 -1.38
CA VAL A 20 8.99 -15.23 -2.17
C VAL A 20 10.51 -15.45 -2.03
N GLU A 21 10.92 -16.21 -1.02
CA GLU A 21 12.31 -16.67 -0.87
C GLU A 21 12.65 -17.79 -1.87
N ASP A 22 11.68 -18.65 -2.19
CA ASP A 22 11.86 -19.78 -3.10
C ASP A 22 11.57 -19.39 -4.56
N GLU A 23 10.51 -18.61 -4.80
CA GLU A 23 10.03 -18.19 -6.12
C GLU A 23 9.81 -16.68 -6.12
N VAL A 24 10.36 -15.95 -7.10
CA VAL A 24 10.24 -14.47 -7.15
C VAL A 24 9.12 -14.06 -8.10
N PRO A 25 7.87 -13.83 -7.62
CA PRO A 25 6.78 -13.37 -8.47
C PRO A 25 7.01 -11.93 -8.92
N ASP A 26 6.51 -11.60 -10.12
CA ASP A 26 6.51 -10.22 -10.64
C ASP A 26 5.77 -9.27 -9.70
N VAL A 27 4.67 -9.75 -9.10
CA VAL A 27 3.78 -8.96 -8.25
C VAL A 27 3.10 -9.83 -7.20
N ILE A 28 2.95 -9.29 -6.00
CA ILE A 28 2.11 -9.84 -4.93
C ILE A 28 1.04 -8.84 -4.52
N ILE A 29 -0.09 -9.37 -4.06
CA ILE A 29 -1.23 -8.59 -3.57
C ILE A 29 -1.45 -8.98 -2.11
N LEU A 30 -1.39 -8.01 -1.21
CA LEU A 30 -1.44 -8.24 0.23
C LEU A 30 -2.58 -7.44 0.89
N ASP A 31 -3.22 -8.01 1.91
CA ASP A 31 -3.94 -7.18 2.89
C ASP A 31 -2.96 -6.60 3.91
N VAL A 32 -3.35 -5.50 4.55
CA VAL A 32 -2.57 -4.93 5.65
C VAL A 32 -2.63 -5.83 6.87
N GLU A 33 -3.82 -6.27 7.27
CA GLU A 33 -4.00 -7.10 8.47
C GLU A 33 -4.10 -8.57 8.07
N MET A 34 -3.04 -9.32 8.38
CA MET A 34 -2.95 -10.76 8.16
C MET A 34 -2.35 -11.41 9.42
N PRO A 35 -2.63 -12.70 9.67
CA PRO A 35 -2.00 -13.43 10.76
C PRO A 35 -0.47 -13.51 10.58
N GLN A 36 0.24 -13.70 11.70
CA GLN A 36 1.69 -13.92 11.80
C GLN A 36 2.57 -12.74 11.37
N MET A 37 2.36 -12.19 10.17
CA MET A 37 3.00 -10.99 9.65
C MET A 37 1.97 -10.18 8.87
N THR A 38 1.93 -8.88 9.13
CA THR A 38 1.10 -7.90 8.41
C THR A 38 1.65 -7.65 7.01
N GLY A 39 0.82 -7.16 6.09
CA GLY A 39 1.29 -6.80 4.74
C GLY A 39 2.36 -5.69 4.75
N LEU A 40 2.36 -4.82 5.78
CA LEU A 40 3.39 -3.81 5.96
C LEU A 40 4.73 -4.40 6.41
N GLU A 41 4.71 -5.43 7.27
CA GLU A 41 5.92 -6.16 7.67
C GLU A 41 6.48 -6.95 6.49
N VAL A 42 5.63 -7.63 5.71
CA VAL A 42 6.04 -8.33 4.48
C VAL A 42 6.66 -7.35 3.48
N LEU A 43 6.05 -6.19 3.26
CA LEU A 43 6.60 -5.14 2.40
C LEU A 43 8.00 -4.70 2.88
N ALA A 44 8.15 -4.41 4.16
CA ALA A 44 9.43 -3.99 4.73
C ALA A 44 10.51 -5.06 4.51
N GLU A 45 10.18 -6.32 4.77
CA GLU A 45 11.10 -7.45 4.61
C GLU A 45 11.52 -7.66 3.14
N ILE A 46 10.57 -7.58 2.19
CA ILE A 46 10.85 -7.65 0.74
C ILE A 46 11.85 -6.56 0.33
N ARG A 47 11.68 -5.34 0.84
CA ARG A 47 12.60 -4.23 0.54
C ARG A 47 13.95 -4.37 1.22
N GLU A 48 13.98 -4.77 2.48
CA GLU A 48 15.21 -5.00 3.23
C GLU A 48 16.07 -6.08 2.57
N ARG A 49 15.44 -7.16 2.10
CA ARG A 49 16.11 -8.26 1.39
C ARG A 49 16.34 -8.02 -0.09
N GLN A 50 15.92 -6.87 -0.62
CA GLN A 50 16.02 -6.49 -2.02
C GLN A 50 15.42 -7.52 -2.99
N ILE A 51 14.31 -8.15 -2.61
CA ILE A 51 13.58 -9.09 -3.48
C ILE A 51 12.88 -8.28 -4.57
N GLU A 52 13.10 -8.64 -5.83
CA GLU A 52 12.59 -7.93 -7.02
C GLU A 52 11.08 -8.16 -7.30
N THR A 53 10.28 -8.24 -6.23
CA THR A 53 8.83 -8.42 -6.31
C THR A 53 8.10 -7.10 -6.10
N LYS A 54 7.14 -6.81 -6.97
CA LYS A 54 6.22 -5.68 -6.81
C LYS A 54 5.18 -5.96 -5.74
N VAL A 55 4.87 -4.96 -4.91
CA VAL A 55 3.95 -5.10 -3.78
C VAL A 55 2.77 -4.17 -3.92
N ILE A 56 1.58 -4.75 -4.04
CA ILE A 56 0.29 -4.06 -4.03
C ILE A 56 -0.40 -4.35 -2.71
N ILE A 57 -0.71 -3.31 -1.94
CA ILE A 57 -1.53 -3.42 -0.74
C ILE A 57 -2.99 -3.10 -1.09
N VAL A 58 -3.89 -4.02 -0.77
CA VAL A 58 -5.35 -3.89 -0.99
C VAL A 58 -6.05 -4.08 0.34
N THR A 59 -6.66 -3.02 0.89
CA THR A 59 -7.21 -3.07 2.24
C THR A 59 -8.53 -2.33 2.41
N THR A 60 -9.29 -2.65 3.45
CA THR A 60 -10.45 -1.85 3.89
C THR A 60 -10.06 -0.66 4.76
N PHE A 61 -8.84 -0.63 5.30
CA PHE A 61 -8.43 0.38 6.28
C PHE A 61 -7.97 1.69 5.63
N LYS A 62 -8.64 2.80 5.98
CA LYS A 62 -8.28 4.16 5.56
C LYS A 62 -7.41 4.90 6.59
N ARG A 63 -6.58 4.17 7.34
CA ARG A 63 -5.77 4.75 8.43
C ARG A 63 -4.55 5.47 7.84
N PRO A 64 -4.38 6.79 8.05
CA PRO A 64 -3.24 7.55 7.50
C PRO A 64 -1.89 6.90 7.83
N GLY A 65 -1.69 6.50 9.09
CA GLY A 65 -0.45 5.87 9.53
C GLY A 65 -0.13 4.49 8.92
N TYR A 66 -1.09 3.79 8.30
CA TYR A 66 -0.77 2.59 7.50
C TYR A 66 -0.26 2.97 6.11
N PHE A 67 -0.93 3.94 5.49
CA PHE A 67 -0.52 4.46 4.20
C PHE A 67 0.87 5.12 4.26
N GLU A 68 1.14 5.95 5.28
CA GLU A 68 2.47 6.55 5.51
C GLU A 68 3.57 5.49 5.63
N ARG A 69 3.32 4.43 6.41
CA ARG A 69 4.27 3.32 6.57
C ARG A 69 4.50 2.56 5.27
N ALA A 70 3.45 2.35 4.47
CA ALA A 70 3.58 1.69 3.18
C ALA A 70 4.42 2.54 2.20
N VAL A 71 4.15 3.86 2.13
CA VAL A 71 4.92 4.78 1.29
C VAL A 71 6.37 4.87 1.75
N ALA A 72 6.62 4.93 3.07
CA ALA A 72 7.96 4.95 3.64
C ALA A 72 8.77 3.67 3.33
N ASN A 73 8.09 2.54 3.12
CA ASN A 73 8.69 1.28 2.69
C ASN A 73 8.53 1.05 1.17
N ASP A 74 8.40 2.11 0.39
CA ASP A 74 8.39 2.07 -1.08
C ASP A 74 7.40 1.08 -1.70
N VAL A 75 6.16 1.04 -1.19
CA VAL A 75 5.06 0.26 -1.80
C VAL A 75 4.84 0.67 -3.26
N ASP A 76 4.52 -0.30 -4.14
CA ASP A 76 4.25 0.00 -5.55
C ASP A 76 2.81 0.47 -5.76
N ALA A 77 1.84 -0.12 -5.04
CA ALA A 77 0.50 0.44 -4.96
C ALA A 77 -0.18 0.24 -3.61
N TYR A 78 -1.02 1.20 -3.23
CA TYR A 78 -1.87 1.10 -2.05
C TYR A 78 -3.29 1.54 -2.39
N VAL A 79 -4.21 0.59 -2.39
CA VAL A 79 -5.57 0.76 -2.89
C VAL A 79 -6.59 0.19 -1.91
N LEU A 80 -7.85 0.61 -2.05
CA LEU A 80 -8.93 0.19 -1.17
C LEU A 80 -9.71 -0.99 -1.76
N LYS A 81 -10.17 -1.91 -0.90
CA LYS A 81 -11.02 -3.06 -1.27
C LYS A 81 -12.39 -2.68 -1.87
N GLU A 82 -12.75 -1.40 -1.85
CA GLU A 82 -13.98 -0.85 -2.45
C GLU A 82 -13.95 -0.80 -3.98
N ARG A 83 -12.77 -1.00 -4.59
CA ARG A 83 -12.58 -0.91 -6.05
C ARG A 83 -13.06 -2.16 -6.80
N SER A 84 -13.31 -2.01 -8.09
CA SER A 84 -13.71 -3.14 -8.94
C SER A 84 -12.54 -4.09 -9.23
N ILE A 85 -12.85 -5.30 -9.72
CA ILE A 85 -11.82 -6.27 -10.13
C ILE A 85 -11.06 -5.73 -11.35
N GLU A 86 -11.76 -5.05 -12.25
CA GLU A 86 -11.20 -4.39 -13.42
C GLU A 86 -10.18 -3.32 -13.01
N ASP A 87 -10.51 -2.50 -12.01
CA ASP A 87 -9.58 -1.49 -11.48
C ASP A 87 -8.35 -2.15 -10.85
N LEU A 88 -8.51 -3.28 -10.16
CA LEU A 88 -7.39 -4.03 -9.59
C LEU A 88 -6.49 -4.61 -10.68
N ALA A 89 -7.06 -5.18 -11.74
CA ALA A 89 -6.31 -5.67 -12.88
C ALA A 89 -5.51 -4.53 -13.55
N SER A 90 -6.12 -3.35 -13.73
CA SER A 90 -5.42 -2.17 -14.23
C SER A 90 -4.24 -1.76 -13.35
N THR A 91 -4.39 -1.78 -12.02
CA THR A 91 -3.27 -1.47 -11.10
C THR A 91 -2.14 -2.46 -11.22
N ILE A 92 -2.44 -3.76 -11.34
CA ILE A 92 -1.40 -4.77 -11.54
C ILE A 92 -0.60 -4.45 -12.81
N HIS A 93 -1.28 -4.11 -13.92
CA HIS A 93 -0.62 -3.73 -15.16
C HIS A 93 0.26 -2.48 -15.01
N ASN A 94 -0.25 -1.43 -14.34
CA ASN A 94 0.49 -0.18 -14.11
C ASN A 94 1.74 -0.43 -13.26
N VAL A 95 1.61 -1.21 -12.19
CA VAL A 95 2.70 -1.54 -11.27
C VAL A 95 3.80 -2.37 -11.96
N VAL A 96 3.40 -3.36 -12.77
CA VAL A 96 4.36 -4.15 -13.57
C VAL A 96 5.04 -3.27 -14.63
N ALA A 97 4.36 -2.25 -15.15
CA ALA A 97 4.96 -1.24 -16.03
C ALA A 97 5.88 -0.23 -15.31
N GLY A 98 6.01 -0.33 -13.98
CA GLY A 98 6.87 0.53 -13.17
C GLY A 98 6.20 1.80 -12.64
N GLU A 99 4.89 1.92 -12.79
CA GLU A 99 4.11 3.04 -12.25
C GLU A 99 3.71 2.78 -10.79
N LYS A 100 3.52 3.85 -10.02
CA LYS A 100 2.96 3.77 -8.67
C LYS A 100 1.51 4.21 -8.63
N GLU A 101 0.68 3.52 -7.85
CA GLU A 101 -0.74 3.87 -7.72
C GLU A 101 -1.19 3.97 -6.26
N TYR A 102 -1.78 5.10 -5.90
CA TYR A 102 -2.31 5.33 -4.56
C TYR A 102 -3.78 5.74 -4.63
N SER A 103 -4.61 5.22 -3.74
CA SER A 103 -6.01 5.65 -3.66
C SER A 103 -6.10 7.16 -3.36
N ALA A 104 -6.84 7.89 -4.18
CA ALA A 104 -7.05 9.33 -4.01
C ALA A 104 -7.59 9.68 -2.62
N SER A 105 -8.51 8.87 -2.09
CA SER A 105 -9.08 9.09 -0.76
C SER A 105 -8.05 9.03 0.37
N LEU A 106 -7.01 8.21 0.23
CA LEU A 106 -5.92 8.12 1.19
C LEU A 106 -4.98 9.33 1.07
N MET A 107 -4.66 9.72 -0.16
CA MET A 107 -3.89 10.94 -0.41
C MET A 107 -4.58 12.17 0.21
N THR A 108 -5.89 12.33 0.00
CA THR A 108 -6.65 13.42 0.61
C THR A 108 -6.59 13.39 2.14
N SER A 109 -6.67 12.20 2.76
CA SER A 109 -6.60 12.09 4.22
C SER A 109 -5.25 12.54 4.79
N LEU A 110 -4.13 12.21 4.14
CA LEU A 110 -2.80 12.67 4.55
C LEU A 110 -2.66 14.19 4.58
N PHE A 111 -3.11 14.84 3.50
CA PHE A 111 -2.98 16.29 3.38
C PHE A 111 -3.95 17.05 4.28
N SER A 112 -5.06 16.41 4.70
CA SER A 112 -6.05 17.03 5.58
C SER A 112 -5.62 17.03 7.05
N ASP A 113 -4.90 16.00 7.50
CA ASP A 113 -4.36 15.92 8.87
C ASP A 113 -3.11 16.80 9.09
N SER A 114 -2.54 17.34 8.01
CA SER A 114 -1.32 18.16 8.05
C SER A 114 -1.56 19.64 8.41
N ASN A 115 -2.73 20.07 8.90
CA ASN A 115 -2.92 21.46 9.34
C ASN A 115 -2.12 21.70 10.64
N PRO A 116 -0.99 22.44 10.59
CA PRO A 116 -0.07 22.54 11.72
C PRO A 116 -0.55 23.57 12.76
N LEU A 117 -1.69 24.24 12.54
CA LEU A 117 -2.20 25.27 13.43
C LEU A 117 -3.09 24.65 14.52
N THR A 118 -2.63 24.73 15.76
CA THR A 118 -3.48 24.49 16.92
C THR A 118 -4.66 25.48 16.94
N HIS A 119 -5.77 25.10 17.60
CA HIS A 119 -6.96 25.97 17.72
C HIS A 119 -6.62 27.38 18.29
N LYS A 120 -5.54 27.47 19.08
CA LYS A 120 -5.02 28.74 19.61
C LYS A 120 -4.36 29.61 18.53
N GLU A 121 -3.65 29.02 17.57
CA GLU A 121 -2.98 29.75 16.47
C GLU A 121 -3.98 30.19 15.39
N GLN A 122 -5.07 29.44 15.19
CA GLN A 122 -6.16 29.81 14.27
C GLN A 122 -6.94 31.06 14.74
N ILE A 123 -7.01 31.31 16.05
CA ILE A 123 -7.66 32.50 16.63
C ILE A 123 -6.80 33.76 16.44
N VAL A 124 -5.47 33.63 16.42
CA VAL A 124 -4.55 34.76 16.23
C VAL A 124 -4.66 35.31 14.80
N PHE A 125 -4.83 34.45 13.79
CA PHE A 125 -4.98 34.87 12.39
C PHE A 125 -6.33 35.53 12.03
N LYS A 126 -7.32 35.51 12.93
CA LYS A 126 -8.64 36.16 12.71
C LYS A 126 -8.74 37.59 13.28
N ARG A 127 -7.69 38.12 13.90
CA ARG A 127 -7.75 39.41 14.60
C ARG A 127 -7.06 40.58 13.91
N ASP A 128 -6.34 40.34 12.81
CA ASP A 128 -5.62 41.39 12.07
C ASP A 128 -6.01 41.40 10.57
N TRP A 129 -7.29 41.59 10.26
CA TRP A 129 -7.81 42.17 9.00
C TRP A 129 -9.16 42.84 9.27
#